data_AF-A0A5E4Q2V6-F1
#
_entry.id   AF-A0A5E4Q2V6-F1
#
_cell.length_a   1.000
_cell.length_b   1.000
_cell.length_c   1.000
_cell.angle_alpha   90.00
_cell.angle_beta   90.00
_cell.angle_gamma   90.00
#
_symmetry.space_group_name_H-M   'P 1'
#
loop_
_entity.id
_entity.type
_entity.pdbx_description
1 polymer ?
#
loop_
_entity_poly.entity_id
_entity_poly.type
_entity_poly.pdbx_seq_one_letter_code
_entity_poly.pdbx_strand_id
1 'polypeptide(L)'
;MNRFNLRKKQRISYYEPDEPPFDDYVFCSSCRDYVYEYCAIHGPLLIIPDDKVPAVTNLPPIVPRAALTVPRVFLHLNVSTIRGAGLGVFATRTLPRNVRFGPYRGVRSTDAASNYCWQICDKDHKPSHMVDAVDGNNSNWMRFINCSRHWSEQNLVAFQYRGELYYCTIRTIPRNTELMVYYGSEFAHRLQVDIGRYNSPIDEFGNLYTYFRSLVHQSSLYFKT
;
A
#
# COMPACT_ATOMS: atom_id res chain seq x y z
N MET A 1 66.24 -30.65 -6.09
CA MET A 1 64.94 -30.55 -6.79
C MET A 1 63.84 -30.40 -5.73
N ASN A 2 63.33 -29.17 -5.53
CA ASN A 2 62.28 -28.91 -4.53
C ASN A 2 60.92 -29.39 -5.06
N ARG A 3 60.34 -30.41 -4.44
CA ARG A 3 58.96 -30.85 -4.69
C ARG A 3 58.01 -29.86 -4.02
N PHE A 4 57.41 -28.97 -4.81
CA PHE A 4 56.28 -28.17 -4.36
C PHE A 4 55.12 -29.10 -3.99
N ASN A 5 54.75 -29.09 -2.72
CA ASN A 5 53.66 -29.88 -2.18
C ASN A 5 52.34 -29.18 -2.53
N LEU A 6 51.82 -29.43 -3.73
CA LEU A 6 50.54 -28.91 -4.20
C LEU A 6 49.40 -29.62 -3.46
N ARG A 7 49.00 -29.12 -2.28
CA ARG A 7 47.78 -29.57 -1.61
C ARG A 7 46.60 -29.33 -2.55
N LYS A 8 45.87 -30.39 -2.93
CA LYS A 8 44.55 -30.29 -3.58
C LYS A 8 43.57 -29.61 -2.62
N LYS A 9 43.58 -28.27 -2.57
CA LYS A 9 42.52 -27.49 -1.93
C LYS A 9 41.30 -27.54 -2.84
N GLN A 10 40.16 -27.96 -2.30
CA GLN A 10 38.90 -27.89 -3.01
C GLN A 10 38.65 -26.43 -3.40
N ARG A 11 38.38 -26.18 -4.69
CA ARG A 11 37.98 -24.85 -5.16
C ARG A 11 36.60 -24.55 -4.57
N ILE A 12 36.56 -23.59 -3.65
CA ILE A 12 35.30 -23.00 -3.19
C ILE A 12 34.90 -21.98 -4.25
N SER A 13 33.78 -22.24 -4.92
CA SER A 13 33.14 -21.26 -5.80
C SER A 13 32.17 -20.46 -4.95
N TYR A 14 32.46 -19.18 -4.72
CA TYR A 14 31.51 -18.26 -4.11
C TYR A 14 30.54 -17.83 -5.22
N TYR A 15 29.32 -18.38 -5.19
CA TYR A 15 28.22 -17.86 -5.98
C TYR A 15 27.55 -16.78 -5.13
N GLU A 16 27.65 -15.53 -5.55
CA GLU A 16 26.84 -14.46 -4.99
C GLU A 16 25.45 -14.57 -5.60
N PRO A 17 24.39 -14.73 -4.79
CA PRO A 17 23.03 -14.69 -5.31
C PRO A 17 22.74 -13.31 -5.91
N ASP A 18 22.02 -13.28 -7.03
CA ASP A 18 21.63 -12.03 -7.68
C ASP A 18 20.89 -11.12 -6.68
N GLU A 19 21.22 -9.82 -6.69
CA GLU A 19 20.55 -8.84 -5.84
C GLU A 19 19.05 -8.84 -6.16
N PRO A 20 18.17 -9.03 -5.16
CA PRO A 20 16.73 -9.01 -5.41
C PRO A 20 16.29 -7.66 -5.97
N PRO A 21 15.30 -7.63 -6.88
CA PRO A 21 14.66 -6.38 -7.30
C PRO A 21 14.18 -5.57 -6.10
N PHE A 22 14.22 -4.24 -6.19
CA PHE A 22 13.72 -3.36 -5.11
C PHE A 22 12.27 -3.67 -4.70
N ASP A 23 11.45 -4.13 -5.65
CA ASP A 23 10.05 -4.50 -5.45
C ASP A 23 9.84 -5.80 -4.63
N ASP A 24 10.93 -6.50 -4.27
CA ASP A 24 10.90 -7.61 -3.31
C ASP A 24 11.15 -7.16 -1.86
N TYR A 25 11.45 -5.88 -1.64
CA TYR A 25 11.66 -5.32 -0.31
C TYR A 25 10.38 -4.76 0.28
N VAL A 26 10.24 -4.93 1.59
CA VAL A 26 9.15 -4.41 2.41
C VAL A 26 9.72 -3.36 3.35
N PHE A 27 9.06 -2.21 3.48
CA PHE A 27 9.51 -1.19 4.43
C PHE A 27 9.10 -1.54 5.86
N CYS A 28 10.08 -1.70 6.75
CA CYS A 28 9.84 -1.83 8.18
C CYS A 28 9.70 -0.45 8.82
N SER A 29 8.46 -0.11 9.16
CA SER A 29 8.10 1.16 9.75
C SER A 29 8.72 1.42 11.14
N SER A 30 9.15 0.38 11.85
CA SER A 30 9.78 0.47 13.18
C SER A 30 11.30 0.62 13.07
N CYS A 31 11.96 -0.12 12.17
CA CYS A 31 13.40 0.01 11.89
C CYS A 31 13.72 1.22 11.00
N ARG A 32 12.72 1.75 10.28
CA ARG A 32 12.87 2.77 9.23
C ARG A 32 13.80 2.32 8.10
N ASP A 33 13.70 1.05 7.73
CA ASP A 33 14.58 0.43 6.74
C ASP A 33 13.81 -0.57 5.86
N TYR A 34 14.33 -0.81 4.66
CA TYR A 34 13.82 -1.81 3.74
C TYR A 34 14.38 -3.18 4.08
N VAL A 35 13.50 -4.17 4.20
CA VAL A 35 13.85 -5.54 4.57
C VAL A 35 13.34 -6.51 3.50
N TYR A 36 14.10 -7.57 3.23
CA TYR A 36 13.69 -8.60 2.29
C TYR A 36 12.66 -9.54 2.96
N GLU A 37 11.48 -9.66 2.36
CA GLU A 37 10.30 -10.42 2.83
C GLU A 37 9.69 -9.99 4.18
N TYR A 38 10.49 -9.93 5.25
CA TYR A 38 10.05 -9.56 6.60
C TYR A 38 11.19 -8.97 7.45
N CYS A 39 10.84 -8.26 8.51
CA CYS A 39 11.82 -7.70 9.43
C CYS A 39 12.27 -8.77 10.42
N ALA A 40 13.58 -9.00 10.56
CA ALA A 40 14.11 -9.97 11.53
C ALA A 40 13.78 -9.61 13.00
N ILE A 41 13.56 -8.32 13.29
CA ILE A 41 13.26 -7.83 14.65
C ILE A 41 11.75 -7.81 14.91
N HIS A 42 10.96 -7.35 13.93
CA HIS A 42 9.53 -7.06 14.09
C HIS A 42 8.62 -8.11 13.43
N GLY A 43 9.20 -9.12 12.78
CA GLY A 43 8.47 -10.18 12.09
C GLY A 43 7.84 -9.74 10.76
N PRO A 44 7.03 -10.61 10.17
CA PRO A 44 6.28 -10.33 8.95
C PRO A 44 5.12 -9.37 9.20
N LEU A 45 4.66 -8.69 8.14
CA LEU A 45 3.44 -7.90 8.18
C LEU A 45 2.24 -8.80 8.48
N LEU A 46 1.31 -8.32 9.32
CA LEU A 46 0.04 -9.01 9.53
C LEU A 46 -0.83 -8.84 8.28
N ILE A 47 -1.22 -9.94 7.64
CA ILE A 47 -2.02 -9.90 6.42
C ILE A 47 -3.48 -10.14 6.77
N ILE A 48 -4.36 -9.21 6.37
CA ILE A 48 -5.80 -9.42 6.40
C ILE A 48 -6.27 -9.69 4.96
N PRO A 49 -6.67 -10.93 4.63
CA PRO A 49 -7.10 -11.26 3.28
C PRO A 49 -8.51 -10.74 3.00
N ASP A 50 -8.78 -10.47 1.72
CA ASP A 50 -10.13 -10.20 1.21
C ASP A 50 -11.09 -11.35 1.55
N ASP A 51 -12.34 -11.01 1.88
CA ASP A 51 -13.41 -11.98 2.03
C ASP A 51 -13.67 -12.68 0.68
N LYS A 52 -13.85 -14.00 0.73
CA LYS A 52 -14.16 -14.79 -0.47
C LYS A 52 -15.59 -14.52 -0.91
N VAL A 53 -15.75 -14.06 -2.14
CA VAL A 53 -17.05 -13.80 -2.75
C VAL A 53 -17.37 -14.91 -3.74
N PRO A 54 -18.52 -15.59 -3.61
CA PRO A 54 -18.97 -16.58 -4.58
C PRO A 54 -19.12 -16.02 -5.99
N ALA A 55 -19.00 -16.87 -7.00
CA ALA A 55 -19.19 -16.47 -8.40
C ALA A 55 -20.63 -15.99 -8.70
N VAL A 56 -21.61 -16.56 -8.00
CA VAL A 56 -23.02 -16.16 -8.08
C VAL A 56 -23.45 -15.63 -6.72
N THR A 57 -24.02 -14.43 -6.70
CA THR A 57 -24.57 -13.82 -5.50
C THR A 57 -26.04 -13.54 -5.70
N ASN A 58 -26.86 -13.75 -4.66
CA ASN A 58 -28.29 -13.43 -4.68
C ASN A 58 -28.56 -11.95 -4.35
N LEU A 59 -27.54 -11.10 -4.43
CA LEU A 59 -27.66 -9.68 -4.13
C LEU A 59 -28.09 -8.91 -5.38
N PRO A 60 -28.80 -7.77 -5.22
CA PRO A 60 -29.21 -6.97 -6.36
C PRO A 60 -27.98 -6.48 -7.16
N PRO A 61 -28.08 -6.33 -8.49
CA PRO A 61 -26.96 -5.89 -9.35
C PRO A 61 -26.34 -4.53 -8.96
N ILE A 62 -27.05 -3.72 -8.17
CA ILE A 62 -26.56 -2.44 -7.65
C ILE A 62 -25.43 -2.60 -6.63
N VAL A 63 -25.30 -3.78 -6.01
CA VAL A 63 -24.22 -4.05 -5.04
C VAL A 63 -22.99 -4.54 -5.81
N PRO A 64 -21.92 -3.74 -5.92
CA PRO A 64 -20.74 -4.14 -6.66
C PRO A 64 -20.02 -5.28 -5.94
N ARG A 65 -19.44 -6.20 -6.72
CA ARG A 65 -18.62 -7.30 -6.19
C ARG A 65 -17.55 -6.82 -5.19
N ALA A 66 -16.93 -5.67 -5.45
CA ALA A 66 -15.93 -5.05 -4.59
C ALA A 66 -16.42 -4.81 -3.16
N ALA A 67 -17.70 -4.48 -2.94
CA ALA A 67 -18.24 -4.28 -1.60
C ALA A 67 -18.35 -5.59 -0.81
N LEU A 68 -18.34 -6.73 -1.49
CA LEU A 68 -18.45 -8.05 -0.89
C LEU A 68 -17.10 -8.63 -0.47
N THR A 69 -15.98 -8.11 -1.00
CA THR A 69 -14.62 -8.55 -0.64
C THR A 69 -14.07 -7.90 0.62
N VAL A 70 -14.81 -6.97 1.24
CA VAL A 70 -14.42 -6.30 2.50
C VAL A 70 -14.21 -7.36 3.58
N PRO A 71 -13.05 -7.40 4.27
CA PRO A 71 -12.82 -8.30 5.41
C PRO A 71 -13.74 -7.96 6.61
N ARG A 72 -14.96 -8.51 6.64
CA ARG A 72 -16.06 -8.02 7.52
C ARG A 72 -15.77 -8.12 9.02
N VAL A 73 -14.90 -9.05 9.41
CA VAL A 73 -14.45 -9.21 10.81
C VAL A 73 -13.69 -7.97 11.30
N PHE A 74 -12.99 -7.30 10.41
CA PHE A 74 -12.06 -6.22 10.74
C PHE A 74 -12.53 -4.87 10.22
N LEU A 75 -13.32 -4.84 9.16
CA LEU A 75 -13.67 -3.64 8.40
C LEU A 75 -15.15 -3.62 8.03
N HIS A 76 -15.69 -2.43 7.78
CA HIS A 76 -17.02 -2.24 7.21
C HIS A 76 -17.06 -1.00 6.31
N LEU A 77 -18.03 -0.95 5.40
CA LEU A 77 -18.32 0.24 4.60
C LEU A 77 -19.30 1.14 5.34
N ASN A 78 -19.07 2.45 5.27
CA ASN A 78 -20.00 3.45 5.78
C ASN A 78 -19.87 4.75 4.95
N VAL A 79 -20.75 5.72 5.17
CA VAL A 79 -20.60 7.06 4.58
C VAL A 79 -19.30 7.69 5.09
N SER A 80 -18.50 8.22 4.17
CA SER A 80 -17.23 8.85 4.51
C SER A 80 -17.43 10.07 5.40
N THR A 81 -16.45 10.33 6.26
CA THR A 81 -16.34 11.59 7.02
C THR A 81 -16.06 12.80 6.11
N ILE A 82 -15.59 12.55 4.88
CA ILE A 82 -15.36 13.58 3.87
C ILE A 82 -16.68 13.89 3.16
N ARG A 83 -17.12 15.15 3.27
CA ARG A 83 -18.35 15.62 2.62
C ARG A 83 -18.27 15.41 1.11
N GLY A 84 -19.26 14.71 0.55
CA GLY A 84 -19.36 14.47 -0.89
C GLY A 84 -18.48 13.33 -1.43
N ALA A 85 -17.65 12.68 -0.61
CA ALA A 85 -16.81 11.56 -1.06
C ALA A 85 -17.58 10.24 -1.24
N GLY A 86 -18.82 10.15 -0.77
CA GLY A 86 -19.63 8.94 -0.84
C GLY A 86 -19.28 7.96 0.28
N LEU A 87 -18.89 6.74 -0.08
CA LEU A 87 -18.53 5.69 0.89
C LEU A 87 -17.07 5.77 1.29
N GLY A 88 -16.77 5.29 2.50
CA GLY A 88 -15.44 5.06 3.05
C GLY A 88 -15.36 3.68 3.70
N VAL A 89 -14.14 3.26 4.03
CA VAL A 89 -13.89 2.02 4.78
C VAL A 89 -13.52 2.36 6.21
N PHE A 90 -14.14 1.67 7.18
CA PHE A 90 -13.96 1.94 8.60
C PHE A 90 -13.51 0.68 9.33
N ALA A 91 -12.69 0.87 10.36
CA ALA A 91 -12.26 -0.21 11.23
C ALA A 91 -13.40 -0.71 12.13
N THR A 92 -13.78 -1.98 12.03
CA THR A 92 -14.75 -2.62 12.95
C THR A 92 -14.09 -2.97 14.29
N ARG A 93 -12.78 -3.18 14.29
CA ARG A 93 -11.96 -3.44 15.48
C ARG A 93 -10.68 -2.61 15.39
N THR A 94 -10.00 -2.40 16.52
CA THR A 94 -8.70 -1.73 16.50
C THR A 94 -7.70 -2.54 15.67
N LEU A 95 -7.11 -1.91 14.67
CA LEU A 95 -6.07 -2.49 13.82
C LEU A 95 -4.70 -2.05 14.35
N PRO A 96 -3.74 -2.96 14.53
CA PRO A 96 -2.38 -2.57 14.88
C PRO A 96 -1.71 -1.85 13.72
N ARG A 97 -0.53 -1.26 13.98
CA ARG A 97 0.40 -0.86 12.92
C ARG A 97 0.90 -2.09 12.16
N ASN A 98 1.37 -1.92 10.92
CA ASN A 98 1.95 -2.98 10.07
C ASN A 98 0.99 -4.09 9.61
N VAL A 99 -0.31 -3.77 9.50
CA VAL A 99 -1.29 -4.59 8.80
C VAL A 99 -1.22 -4.30 7.30
N ARG A 100 -1.04 -5.35 6.49
CA ARG A 100 -1.07 -5.29 5.03
C ARG A 100 -2.43 -5.73 4.49
N PHE A 101 -2.95 -4.94 3.56
CA PHE A 101 -4.15 -5.19 2.78
C PHE A 101 -3.82 -5.34 1.30
N GLY A 102 -4.61 -6.14 0.61
CA GLY A 102 -4.57 -6.29 -0.84
C GLY A 102 -4.05 -7.65 -1.32
N PRO A 103 -3.66 -7.72 -2.60
CA PRO A 103 -3.38 -6.58 -3.49
C PRO A 103 -4.62 -5.80 -3.95
N TYR A 104 -4.43 -4.56 -4.39
CA TYR A 104 -5.44 -3.72 -5.04
C TYR A 104 -5.89 -4.35 -6.35
N ARG A 105 -7.19 -4.50 -6.56
CA ARG A 105 -7.75 -5.19 -7.74
C ARG A 105 -8.50 -4.22 -8.64
N GLY A 106 -8.30 -4.40 -9.94
CA GLY A 106 -8.92 -3.62 -11.01
C GLY A 106 -8.54 -4.17 -12.38
N VAL A 107 -9.02 -3.52 -13.44
CA VAL A 107 -8.67 -3.83 -14.82
C VAL A 107 -7.28 -3.26 -15.12
N ARG A 108 -6.42 -4.07 -15.74
CA ARG A 108 -5.11 -3.58 -16.20
C ARG A 108 -5.29 -2.68 -17.42
N SER A 109 -4.70 -1.48 -17.38
CA SER A 109 -4.82 -0.45 -18.42
C SER A 109 -3.45 0.19 -18.69
N THR A 110 -3.27 0.76 -19.89
CA THR A 110 -2.11 1.60 -20.21
C THR A 110 -2.35 3.08 -19.88
N ASP A 111 -3.62 3.48 -19.74
CA ASP A 111 -4.03 4.87 -19.55
C ASP A 111 -4.80 5.06 -18.25
N ALA A 112 -4.64 6.25 -17.65
CA ALA A 112 -5.39 6.66 -16.46
C ALA A 112 -6.81 7.07 -16.87
N ALA A 113 -7.72 6.10 -16.91
CA ALA A 113 -9.10 6.33 -17.34
C ALA A 113 -10.03 6.84 -16.23
N SER A 114 -9.59 6.79 -14.96
CA SER A 114 -10.43 7.11 -13.81
C SER A 114 -9.65 7.63 -12.60
N ASN A 115 -10.39 8.09 -11.59
CA ASN A 115 -9.83 8.47 -10.28
C ASN A 115 -9.53 7.27 -9.35
N TYR A 116 -9.59 6.03 -9.86
CA TYR A 116 -9.34 4.80 -9.12
C TYR A 116 -8.08 4.06 -9.63
N CYS A 117 -7.20 4.77 -10.33
CA CYS A 117 -6.02 4.21 -10.98
C CYS A 117 -4.75 4.28 -10.12
N TRP A 118 -4.03 3.16 -10.10
CA TRP A 118 -2.66 3.10 -9.59
C TRP A 118 -1.70 2.64 -10.68
N GLN A 119 -0.61 3.37 -10.87
CA GLN A 119 0.55 3.02 -11.67
C GLN A 119 1.40 1.96 -10.96
N ILE A 120 1.67 0.87 -11.67
CA ILE A 120 2.66 -0.14 -11.31
C ILE A 120 3.93 0.15 -12.11
N CYS A 121 5.09 0.09 -11.46
CA CYS A 121 6.40 0.23 -12.07
C CYS A 121 7.05 -1.14 -12.32
N ASP A 122 7.90 -1.22 -13.33
CA ASP A 122 8.75 -2.40 -13.56
C ASP A 122 9.98 -2.40 -12.62
N LYS A 123 10.83 -3.41 -12.80
CA LYS A 123 12.08 -3.60 -12.05
C LYS A 123 13.07 -2.43 -12.15
N ASP A 124 12.96 -1.61 -13.21
CA ASP A 124 13.83 -0.46 -13.46
C ASP A 124 13.16 0.84 -12.96
N HIS A 125 12.11 0.73 -12.14
CA HIS A 125 11.27 1.83 -11.65
C HIS A 125 10.59 2.65 -12.75
N LYS A 126 10.41 2.08 -13.94
CA LYS A 126 9.69 2.74 -15.04
C LYS A 126 8.22 2.37 -15.00
N PRO A 127 7.31 3.29 -15.37
CA PRO A 127 5.88 2.98 -15.52
C PRO A 127 5.67 1.76 -16.43
N SER A 128 5.03 0.71 -15.90
CA SER A 128 4.71 -0.53 -16.63
C SER A 128 3.26 -0.53 -17.12
N HIS A 129 2.32 -0.54 -16.19
CA HIS A 129 0.88 -0.56 -16.47
C HIS A 129 0.12 0.04 -15.28
N MET A 130 -1.15 0.34 -15.47
CA MET A 130 -2.04 0.81 -14.41
C MET A 130 -3.04 -0.27 -14.02
N VAL A 131 -3.53 -0.17 -12.79
CA VAL A 131 -4.65 -0.97 -12.27
C VAL A 131 -5.80 -0.01 -11.98
N ASP A 132 -6.87 -0.09 -12.78
CA ASP A 132 -8.06 0.76 -12.66
C ASP A 132 -9.22 0.01 -11.98
N ALA A 133 -9.63 0.49 -10.80
CA ALA A 133 -10.74 -0.10 -10.05
C ALA A 133 -12.09 0.59 -10.26
N VAL A 134 -12.26 1.37 -11.34
CA VAL A 134 -13.53 2.05 -11.66
C VAL A 134 -14.69 1.06 -11.72
N ASP A 135 -14.49 -0.11 -12.36
CA ASP A 135 -15.49 -1.17 -12.42
C ASP A 135 -15.57 -1.92 -11.08
N GLY A 136 -16.64 -1.65 -10.33
CA GLY A 136 -16.93 -2.28 -9.04
C GLY A 136 -17.11 -3.81 -9.09
N ASN A 137 -17.34 -4.40 -10.27
CA ASN A 137 -17.46 -5.85 -10.41
C ASN A 137 -16.13 -6.55 -10.71
N ASN A 138 -15.15 -5.82 -11.24
CA ASN A 138 -13.80 -6.30 -11.55
C ASN A 138 -12.71 -5.72 -10.63
N SER A 139 -13.11 -5.30 -9.42
CA SER A 139 -12.23 -4.72 -8.40
C SER A 139 -12.51 -5.26 -7.00
N ASN A 140 -11.79 -4.77 -5.99
CA ASN A 140 -11.99 -5.13 -4.58
C ASN A 140 -12.29 -3.92 -3.70
N TRP A 141 -12.59 -4.19 -2.43
CA TRP A 141 -13.01 -3.22 -1.43
C TRP A 141 -12.05 -2.05 -1.22
N MET A 142 -10.77 -2.21 -1.57
CA MET A 142 -9.76 -1.15 -1.43
C MET A 142 -10.10 0.09 -2.26
N ARG A 143 -10.90 -0.05 -3.33
CA ARG A 143 -11.41 1.08 -4.13
C ARG A 143 -12.23 2.11 -3.33
N PHE A 144 -12.78 1.70 -2.18
CA PHE A 144 -13.61 2.57 -1.32
C PHE A 144 -12.80 3.31 -0.25
N ILE A 145 -11.49 3.08 -0.14
CA ILE A 145 -10.63 3.79 0.80
C ILE A 145 -10.35 5.17 0.23
N ASN A 146 -10.71 6.24 0.95
CA ASN A 146 -10.56 7.62 0.48
C ASN A 146 -9.14 8.17 0.63
N CYS A 147 -8.89 9.27 -0.08
CA CYS A 147 -7.66 10.03 0.07
C CYS A 147 -7.67 10.81 1.40
N SER A 148 -6.63 10.65 2.20
CA SER A 148 -6.36 11.59 3.30
C SER A 148 -6.10 13.00 2.75
N ARG A 149 -6.71 13.99 3.37
CA ARG A 149 -6.55 15.41 3.09
C ARG A 149 -5.45 16.02 3.95
N HIS A 150 -5.18 15.43 5.12
CA HIS A 150 -4.20 15.94 6.09
C HIS A 150 -3.36 14.78 6.64
N TRP A 151 -2.14 15.08 7.09
CA TRP A 151 -1.22 14.07 7.60
C TRP A 151 -1.73 13.36 8.86
N SER A 152 -2.53 14.06 9.67
CA SER A 152 -3.05 13.57 10.95
C SER A 152 -4.07 12.45 10.74
N GLU A 153 -4.86 12.52 9.66
CA GLU A 153 -5.84 11.47 9.30
C GLU A 153 -5.25 10.36 8.44
N GLN A 154 -4.10 10.56 7.77
CA GLN A 154 -3.45 9.48 7.02
C GLN A 154 -3.04 8.34 7.95
N ASN A 155 -3.62 7.16 7.73
CA ASN A 155 -3.32 5.97 8.52
C ASN A 155 -2.93 4.76 7.67
N LEU A 156 -2.95 4.89 6.35
CA LEU A 156 -2.43 3.93 5.37
C LEU A 156 -1.35 4.55 4.47
N VAL A 157 -0.41 3.72 4.03
CA VAL A 157 0.52 4.00 2.93
C VAL A 157 0.31 3.00 1.81
N ALA A 158 0.37 3.46 0.57
CA ALA A 158 0.41 2.61 -0.62
C ALA A 158 1.85 2.28 -1.00
N PHE A 159 2.10 1.02 -1.35
CA PHE A 159 3.40 0.53 -1.79
C PHE A 159 3.26 -0.61 -2.81
N GLN A 160 4.23 -0.73 -3.69
CA GLN A 160 4.36 -1.87 -4.58
C GLN A 160 5.14 -3.00 -3.89
N TYR A 161 4.71 -4.24 -4.13
CA TYR A 161 5.45 -5.43 -3.72
C TYR A 161 5.17 -6.54 -4.73
N ARG A 162 6.22 -7.13 -5.32
CA ARG A 162 6.11 -8.25 -6.28
C ARG A 162 5.13 -7.98 -7.44
N GLY A 163 5.21 -6.80 -8.03
CA GLY A 163 4.46 -6.36 -9.22
C GLY A 163 3.01 -5.98 -8.95
N GLU A 164 2.61 -5.88 -7.68
CA GLU A 164 1.24 -5.61 -7.26
C GLU A 164 1.20 -4.51 -6.19
N LEU A 165 0.09 -3.79 -6.09
CA LEU A 165 -0.07 -2.68 -5.14
C LEU A 165 -0.75 -3.15 -3.85
N TYR A 166 -0.23 -2.72 -2.70
CA TYR A 166 -0.77 -3.03 -1.38
C TYR A 166 -0.90 -1.77 -0.53
N TYR A 167 -1.75 -1.82 0.50
CA TYR A 167 -1.81 -0.80 1.54
C TYR A 167 -1.29 -1.35 2.86
N CYS A 168 -0.57 -0.53 3.63
CA CYS A 168 -0.09 -0.87 4.96
C CYS A 168 -0.51 0.18 5.99
N THR A 169 -0.99 -0.26 7.15
CA THR A 169 -1.29 0.64 8.28
C THR A 169 0.01 1.21 8.86
N ILE A 170 0.14 2.53 8.88
CA ILE A 170 1.35 3.22 9.37
C ILE A 170 1.27 3.59 10.86
N ARG A 171 0.11 3.37 11.48
CA ARG A 171 -0.16 3.58 12.91
C ARG A 171 -1.31 2.66 13.35
N THR A 172 -1.51 2.52 14.65
CA THR A 172 -2.71 1.86 15.20
C THR A 172 -3.96 2.63 14.78
N ILE A 173 -4.96 1.93 14.25
CA ILE A 173 -6.24 2.50 13.81
C ILE A 173 -7.32 2.07 14.81
N PRO A 174 -7.84 2.97 15.65
CA PRO A 174 -8.93 2.63 16.59
C PRO A 174 -10.19 2.17 15.86
N ARG A 175 -11.01 1.37 16.56
CA ARG A 175 -12.36 1.04 16.09
C ARG A 175 -13.15 2.29 15.70
N ASN A 176 -13.97 2.16 14.65
CA ASN A 176 -14.79 3.19 14.03
C ASN A 176 -14.01 4.36 13.40
N THR A 177 -12.71 4.19 13.16
CA THR A 177 -11.89 5.17 12.43
C THR A 177 -11.89 4.85 10.93
N GLU A 178 -12.04 5.87 10.09
CA GLU A 178 -11.95 5.73 8.64
C GLU A 178 -10.52 5.43 8.20
N LEU A 179 -10.35 4.48 7.29
CA LEU A 179 -9.08 4.16 6.64
C LEU A 179 -8.84 5.19 5.54
N MET A 180 -7.68 5.84 5.59
CA MET A 180 -7.30 6.94 4.71
C MET A 180 -5.87 6.74 4.20
N VAL A 181 -5.71 6.76 2.88
CA VAL A 181 -4.42 6.62 2.20
C VAL A 181 -4.08 7.89 1.44
N TYR A 182 -2.81 8.19 1.21
CA TYR A 182 -2.43 9.34 0.39
C TYR A 182 -2.31 8.95 -1.08
N TYR A 183 -3.05 9.63 -1.95
CA TYR A 183 -3.05 9.41 -3.39
C TYR A 183 -2.00 10.27 -4.14
N GLY A 184 -0.99 10.83 -3.48
CA GLY A 184 0.00 11.66 -4.19
C GLY A 184 -0.46 13.09 -4.46
N SER A 185 0.49 13.89 -4.94
CA SER A 185 0.38 15.35 -5.06
C SER A 185 -0.61 15.81 -6.14
N GLU A 186 -0.70 15.10 -7.26
CA GLU A 186 -1.61 15.46 -8.37
C GLU A 186 -3.09 15.41 -7.90
N PHE A 187 -3.46 14.39 -7.13
CA PHE A 187 -4.79 14.29 -6.53
C PHE A 187 -5.01 15.31 -5.41
N ALA A 188 -4.01 15.51 -4.56
CA ALA A 188 -4.05 16.48 -3.48
C ALA A 188 -4.35 17.90 -3.98
N HIS A 189 -3.73 18.33 -5.09
CA HIS A 189 -4.01 19.63 -5.71
C HIS A 189 -5.47 19.79 -6.13
N ARG A 190 -6.09 18.76 -6.74
CA ARG A 190 -7.50 18.79 -7.14
C ARG A 190 -8.45 18.88 -5.95
N LEU A 191 -8.07 18.26 -4.83
CA LEU A 191 -8.82 18.35 -3.57
C LEU A 191 -8.51 19.60 -2.74
N GLN A 192 -7.72 20.54 -3.26
CA GLN A 192 -7.28 21.76 -2.54
C GLN A 192 -6.58 21.44 -1.22
N VAL A 193 -5.87 20.31 -1.16
CA VAL A 193 -5.03 19.93 -0.02
C VAL A 193 -3.76 20.77 -0.03
N ASP A 194 -3.44 21.41 1.09
CA ASP A 194 -2.16 22.09 1.28
C ASP A 194 -1.03 21.07 1.43
N ILE A 195 -0.35 20.79 0.32
CA ILE A 195 0.74 19.82 0.25
C ILE A 195 1.96 20.27 1.08
N GLY A 196 2.18 21.58 1.23
CA GLY A 196 3.26 22.11 2.05
C GLY A 196 3.10 21.73 3.51
N ARG A 197 1.88 21.92 4.05
CA ARG A 197 1.49 21.46 5.39
C ARG A 197 1.40 19.94 5.49
N TYR A 198 0.92 19.27 4.45
CA TYR A 198 0.81 17.81 4.43
C TYR A 198 2.18 17.13 4.52
N ASN A 199 3.17 17.60 3.76
CA ASN A 199 4.53 17.05 3.70
C ASN A 199 5.44 17.55 4.82
N SER A 200 5.01 18.53 5.61
CA SER A 200 5.78 19.07 6.73
C SER A 200 4.93 19.06 8.00
N PRO A 201 4.46 17.87 8.43
CA PRO A 201 3.74 17.74 9.69
C PRO A 201 4.63 18.21 10.84
N ILE A 202 4.08 19.10 11.65
CA ILE A 202 4.71 19.61 12.86
C ILE A 202 4.03 18.90 14.03
N ASP A 203 4.82 18.33 14.95
CA ASP A 203 4.30 17.75 16.19
C ASP A 203 3.77 18.84 17.14
N GLU A 204 3.17 18.43 18.25
CA GLU A 204 2.62 19.32 19.29
C GLU A 204 3.68 20.25 19.91
N PHE A 205 4.97 19.98 19.66
CA PHE A 205 6.12 20.69 20.18
C PHE A 205 6.88 21.50 19.12
N GLY A 206 6.37 21.59 17.89
CA GLY A 206 7.00 22.40 16.84
C GLY A 206 8.02 21.68 15.96
N ASN A 207 8.23 20.36 16.09
CA ASN A 207 9.24 19.61 15.33
C ASN A 207 8.67 18.98 14.05
N LEU A 208 9.49 18.96 12.98
CA LEU A 208 9.14 18.27 11.73
C LEU A 208 9.13 16.74 11.89
N TYR A 209 8.04 16.10 11.48
CA TYR A 209 7.93 14.64 11.38
C TYR A 209 8.61 14.12 10.09
N THR A 210 9.94 14.08 10.07
CA THR A 210 10.74 13.67 8.90
C THR A 210 10.39 12.28 8.35
N TYR A 211 9.98 11.35 9.22
CA TYR A 211 9.49 10.01 8.87
C TYR A 211 8.24 10.02 7.97
N PHE A 212 7.41 11.05 8.07
CA PHE A 212 6.21 11.17 7.25
C PHE A 212 6.55 11.51 5.79
N ARG A 213 7.60 12.32 5.55
CA ARG A 213 8.03 12.67 4.20
C ARG A 213 8.44 11.46 3.36
N SER A 214 9.15 10.48 3.94
CA SER A 214 9.56 9.29 3.20
C SER A 214 8.37 8.41 2.80
N LEU A 215 7.36 8.29 3.66
CA LEU A 215 6.13 7.53 3.37
C LEU A 215 5.25 8.21 2.31
N VAL A 216 5.16 9.55 2.36
CA VAL A 216 4.41 10.32 1.36
C VAL A 216 5.08 10.24 -0.01
N HIS A 217 6.41 10.30 -0.05
CA HIS A 217 7.16 10.10 -1.28
C HIS A 217 6.85 8.74 -1.90
N GLN A 218 6.85 7.67 -1.09
CA GLN A 218 6.54 6.31 -1.54
C GLN A 218 5.15 6.21 -2.20
N SER A 219 4.09 6.74 -1.59
CA SER A 219 2.74 6.67 -2.18
C SER A 219 2.56 7.60 -3.40
N SER A 220 3.28 8.73 -3.45
CA SER A 220 3.19 9.68 -4.56
C SER A 220 3.77 9.17 -5.89
N LEU A 221 4.62 8.15 -5.84
CA LEU A 221 5.23 7.55 -7.03
C LEU A 221 4.22 6.75 -7.88
N TYR A 222 3.14 6.26 -7.25
CA TYR A 222 2.29 5.23 -7.86
C TYR A 222 0.88 5.72 -8.19
N PHE A 223 0.41 6.84 -7.68
CA PHE A 223 -0.94 7.30 -8.04
C PHE A 223 -0.91 8.18 -9.29
N LYS A 224 -1.84 7.94 -10.21
CA LYS A 224 -1.98 8.70 -11.46
C LYS A 224 -3.45 9.00 -11.75
N THR A 225 -3.75 10.23 -12.16
CA THR A 225 -5.11 10.67 -12.50
C THR A 225 -5.14 11.63 -13.66
#